data_AF-A0AA95MHT0-F1
#
_entry.id   AF-A0AA95MHT0-F1
#
_cell.length_a   1.000
_cell.length_b   1.000
_cell.length_c   1.000
_cell.angle_alpha   90.00
_cell.angle_beta   90.00
_cell.angle_gamma   90.00
#
_symmetry.space_group_name_H-M   'P 1'
#
loop_
_entity.id
_entity.type
_entity.pdbx_description
1 polymer ?
#
loop_
_entity_poly.entity_id
_entity_poly.type
_entity_poly.pdbx_seq_one_letter_code
_entity_poly.pdbx_strand_id
1 'polypeptide(L)'
;MMLRLKLDPAKQTLIMVFFDTYLQLTEEEEQKVIEEVREMRAKETDKVMEIINSYERRGRELGKEEGKIEGKLEAIRMVAKRMKEKGRPIQEIAEMTGLQIEEIERL
;
A
#
# COMPACT_ATOMS: atom_id res chain seq x y z
N MET A 1 22.46 -12.93 8.74
CA MET A 1 22.03 -12.16 7.56
C MET A 1 21.51 -13.11 6.48
N MET A 2 20.26 -12.91 6.04
CA MET A 2 19.51 -13.85 5.18
C MET A 2 20.21 -14.21 3.87
N LEU A 3 21.10 -13.37 3.34
CA LEU A 3 21.86 -13.64 2.10
C LEU A 3 22.77 -14.88 2.17
N ARG A 4 23.10 -15.35 3.37
CA ARG A 4 23.93 -16.56 3.57
C ARG A 4 23.11 -17.85 3.59
N LEU A 5 21.80 -17.74 3.77
CA LEU A 5 20.88 -18.85 3.59
C LEU A 5 20.62 -18.92 2.08
N LYS A 6 21.06 -20.00 1.42
CA LYS A 6 20.79 -20.26 0.00
C LYS A 6 19.30 -20.56 -0.21
N LEU A 7 18.46 -19.57 0.04
CA LEU A 7 17.00 -19.67 -0.04
C LEU A 7 16.59 -19.54 -1.50
N ASP A 8 15.72 -20.46 -1.93
CA ASP A 8 15.05 -20.33 -3.21
C ASP A 8 14.07 -19.13 -3.20
N PRO A 9 13.69 -18.62 -4.38
CA PRO A 9 12.85 -17.42 -4.49
C PRO A 9 11.54 -17.51 -3.67
N ALA A 10 10.92 -18.70 -3.60
CA ALA A 10 9.67 -18.87 -2.86
C ALA A 10 9.88 -18.72 -1.34
N LYS A 11 10.97 -19.29 -0.78
CA LYS A 11 11.31 -19.10 0.63
C LYS A 11 11.71 -17.68 0.96
N GLN A 12 12.38 -16.98 0.05
CA GLN A 12 12.68 -15.55 0.20
C GLN A 12 11.39 -14.74 0.29
N THR A 13 10.44 -14.97 -0.63
CA THR A 13 9.12 -14.33 -0.59
C THR A 13 8.37 -14.63 0.70
N LEU A 14 8.39 -15.87 1.20
CA LEU A 14 7.69 -16.24 2.43
C LEU A 14 8.23 -15.49 3.65
N ILE A 15 9.55 -15.47 3.82
CA ILE A 15 10.17 -14.75 4.93
C ILE A 15 9.93 -13.24 4.79
N MET A 16 9.92 -12.74 3.56
CA MET A 16 9.66 -11.33 3.29
C MET A 16 8.23 -10.92 3.67
N VAL A 17 7.21 -11.69 3.24
CA VAL A 17 5.82 -11.46 3.65
C VAL A 17 5.66 -11.52 5.17
N PHE A 18 6.41 -12.43 5.82
CA PHE A 18 6.45 -12.50 7.28
C PHE A 18 7.02 -11.21 7.89
N PHE A 19 8.13 -10.68 7.38
CA PHE A 19 8.69 -9.41 7.85
C PHE A 19 7.75 -8.22 7.58
N ASP A 20 7.15 -8.12 6.38
CA ASP A 20 6.21 -7.04 6.05
C ASP A 20 4.97 -7.03 6.96
N THR A 21 4.50 -8.22 7.38
CA THR A 21 3.29 -8.35 8.21
C THR A 21 3.57 -8.11 9.70
N TYR A 22 4.72 -8.55 10.20
CA TYR A 22 5.00 -8.61 11.64
C TYR A 22 6.09 -7.65 12.11
N LEU A 23 6.90 -7.11 11.20
CA LEU A 23 7.99 -6.20 11.51
C LEU A 23 7.68 -4.82 10.92
N GLN A 24 6.79 -4.09 11.59
CA GLN A 24 6.55 -2.68 11.28
C GLN A 24 7.63 -1.85 11.95
N LEU A 25 8.68 -1.56 11.18
CA LEU A 25 9.76 -0.69 11.65
C LEU A 25 9.31 0.76 11.64
N THR A 26 9.71 1.49 12.67
CA THR A 26 9.68 2.96 12.67
C THR A 26 10.77 3.51 11.73
N GLU A 27 10.64 4.76 11.30
CA GLU A 27 11.66 5.43 10.47
C GLU A 27 13.07 5.38 11.13
N GLU A 28 13.13 5.46 12.46
CA GLU A 28 14.38 5.37 13.22
C GLU A 28 14.99 3.97 13.16
N GLU A 29 14.17 2.92 13.17
CA GLU A 29 14.62 1.54 13.10
C GLU A 29 15.03 1.16 11.66
N GLU A 30 14.29 1.62 10.66
CA GLU A 30 14.68 1.49 9.25
C GLU A 30 16.03 2.14 8.98
N GLN A 31 16.25 3.34 9.52
CA GLN A 31 17.52 4.05 9.38
C GLN A 31 18.68 3.27 10.00
N LYS A 32 18.49 2.67 11.18
CA LYS A 32 19.48 1.79 11.80
C LYS A 32 19.78 0.55 10.95
N VAL A 33 18.75 -0.08 10.37
CA VAL A 33 18.94 -1.22 9.47
C VAL A 33 19.75 -0.82 8.24
N ILE A 34 19.48 0.34 7.65
CA ILE A 34 20.22 0.85 6.49
C ILE A 34 21.69 1.11 6.85
N GLU A 35 21.96 1.67 8.03
CA GLU A 35 23.33 1.89 8.53
C GLU A 35 24.08 0.57 8.73
N GLU A 36 23.46 -0.40 9.41
CA GLU A 36 24.05 -1.73 9.59
C GLU A 36 24.32 -2.43 8.24
N VAL A 37 23.43 -2.29 7.26
CA VAL A 37 23.61 -2.85 5.90
C VAL A 37 24.79 -2.21 5.17
N ARG A 38 25.05 -0.92 5.40
CA ARG A 38 26.20 -0.20 4.79
C ARG A 38 27.53 -0.63 5.37
N GLU A 39 27.58 -1.07 6.63
CA GLU A 39 28.79 -1.59 7.27
C GLU A 39 29.15 -3.01 6.82
N MET A 40 28.28 -3.66 6.05
CA MET A 40 28.51 -5.01 5.54
C MET A 40 29.55 -5.05 4.40
N ARG A 41 29.92 -6.26 3.97
CA ARG A 41 30.77 -6.43 2.79
C ARG A 41 30.03 -5.88 1.56
N ALA A 42 30.75 -5.14 0.70
CA ALA A 42 30.18 -4.51 -0.50
C ALA A 42 29.22 -5.40 -1.32
N LYS A 43 29.60 -6.67 -1.60
CA LYS A 43 28.75 -7.62 -2.35
C LYS A 43 27.46 -8.03 -1.63
N GLU A 44 27.46 -8.04 -0.29
CA GLU A 44 26.27 -8.31 0.53
C GLU A 44 25.41 -7.04 0.62
N THR A 45 26.02 -5.87 0.77
CA THR A 45 25.35 -4.56 0.77
C THR A 45 24.58 -4.30 -0.53
N ASP A 46 25.21 -4.47 -1.70
CA ASP A 46 24.57 -4.20 -3.00
C ASP A 46 23.28 -5.01 -3.17
N LYS A 47 23.31 -6.29 -2.79
CA LYS A 47 22.16 -7.20 -2.90
C LYS A 47 21.02 -6.81 -1.95
N VAL A 48 21.33 -6.41 -0.71
CA VAL A 48 20.27 -5.96 0.21
C VAL A 48 19.68 -4.63 -0.24
N MET A 49 20.52 -3.69 -0.68
CA MET A 49 20.05 -2.41 -1.17
C MET A 49 19.18 -2.57 -2.42
N GLU A 50 19.51 -3.50 -3.32
CA GLU A 50 18.66 -3.84 -4.47
C GLU A 50 17.27 -4.34 -4.02
N ILE A 51 17.24 -5.23 -3.01
CA ILE A 51 15.99 -5.71 -2.41
C ILE A 51 15.21 -4.53 -1.83
N ILE A 52 15.78 -3.77 -0.90
CA ILE A 52 15.12 -2.61 -0.25
C ILE A 52 14.52 -1.67 -1.31
N ASN A 53 15.31 -1.24 -2.29
CA ASN A 53 14.86 -0.34 -3.34
C ASN A 53 13.71 -0.92 -4.19
N SER A 54 13.75 -2.23 -4.47
CA SER A 54 12.68 -2.88 -5.22
C SER A 54 11.35 -2.86 -4.47
N TYR A 55 11.38 -3.05 -3.15
CA TYR A 55 10.17 -3.04 -2.33
C TYR A 55 9.67 -1.63 -2.06
N GLU A 56 10.57 -0.65 -1.85
CA GLU A 56 10.16 0.75 -1.79
C GLU A 56 9.43 1.20 -3.07
N ARG A 57 9.95 0.82 -4.25
CA ARG A 57 9.26 1.09 -5.52
C ARG A 57 7.89 0.44 -5.57
N ARG A 58 7.81 -0.86 -5.22
CA ARG A 58 6.53 -1.59 -5.21
C ARG A 58 5.53 -0.96 -4.24
N GLY A 59 5.95 -0.59 -3.04
CA GLY A 59 5.12 0.07 -2.04
C GLY A 59 4.59 1.42 -2.54
N ARG A 60 5.43 2.24 -3.19
CA ARG A 60 5.00 3.50 -3.81
C ARG A 60 3.98 3.29 -4.93
N GLU A 61 4.16 2.26 -5.75
CA GLU A 61 3.22 1.94 -6.83
C GLU A 61 1.87 1.49 -6.27
N LEU A 62 1.87 0.58 -5.29
CA LEU A 62 0.65 0.13 -4.62
C LEU A 62 -0.08 1.29 -3.93
N GLY A 63 0.62 2.10 -3.13
CA GLY A 63 0.02 3.24 -2.45
C GLY A 63 -0.55 4.29 -3.41
N LYS A 64 0.07 4.48 -4.58
CA LYS A 64 -0.47 5.37 -5.62
C LYS A 64 -1.74 4.80 -6.26
N GLU A 65 -1.80 3.49 -6.46
CA GLU A 65 -2.99 2.82 -7.00
C GLU A 65 -4.14 2.85 -5.99
N GLU A 66 -3.87 2.47 -4.74
CA GLU A 66 -4.82 2.53 -3.62
C GLU A 66 -5.37 3.96 -3.46
N GLY A 67 -4.49 4.96 -3.34
CA GLY A 67 -4.91 6.36 -3.20
C GLY A 67 -5.72 6.89 -4.39
N LYS A 68 -5.48 6.38 -5.60
CA LYS A 68 -6.29 6.73 -6.78
C LYS A 68 -7.69 6.11 -6.71
N ILE A 69 -7.81 4.88 -6.20
CA ILE A 69 -9.09 4.20 -6.03
C ILE A 69 -9.88 4.88 -4.90
N GLU A 70 -9.27 5.10 -3.75
CA GLU A 70 -9.87 5.79 -2.61
C GLU A 70 -10.33 7.19 -2.98
N GLY A 71 -9.46 8.00 -3.60
CA GLY A 71 -9.81 9.36 -4.02
C GLY A 71 -10.96 9.41 -5.04
N LYS A 72 -11.07 8.41 -5.94
CA LYS A 72 -12.23 8.29 -6.84
C LYS A 72 -13.51 7.98 -6.07
N LEU A 73 -13.48 7.04 -5.12
CA LEU A 73 -14.63 6.68 -4.31
C LEU A 73 -15.09 7.85 -3.44
N GLU A 74 -14.16 8.57 -2.81
CA GLU A 74 -14.45 9.78 -2.04
C GLU A 74 -15.10 10.87 -2.90
N ALA A 75 -14.57 11.09 -4.11
CA ALA A 75 -15.16 12.06 -5.04
C ALA A 75 -16.60 11.67 -5.44
N ILE A 76 -16.83 10.38 -5.73
CA ILE A 76 -18.17 9.86 -6.05
C ILE A 76 -19.13 10.06 -4.86
N ARG A 77 -18.70 9.71 -3.64
CA ARG A 77 -19.50 9.92 -2.41
C ARG A 77 -19.81 11.39 -2.17
N MET A 78 -18.84 12.29 -2.38
CA MET A 78 -19.05 13.73 -2.25
C MET A 78 -20.10 14.24 -3.24
N VAL A 79 -20.06 13.78 -4.50
CA VAL A 79 -21.06 14.14 -5.51
C VAL A 79 -22.44 13.57 -5.14
N ALA A 80 -22.51 12.30 -4.74
CA ALA A 80 -23.75 11.64 -4.31
C ALA A 80 -24.41 12.39 -3.15
N LYS A 81 -23.62 12.79 -2.15
CA LYS A 81 -24.09 13.59 -1.01
C LYS A 81 -24.70 14.93 -1.46
N ARG A 82 -24.02 15.66 -2.34
CA ARG A 82 -24.54 16.93 -2.89
C ARG A 82 -25.81 16.73 -3.72
N MET A 83 -25.94 15.62 -4.44
CA MET A 83 -27.16 15.29 -5.19
C MET A 83 -28.33 15.03 -4.24
N LYS A 84 -28.07 14.28 -3.16
CA LYS A 84 -29.06 14.01 -2.10
C LYS A 84 -29.50 15.30 -1.41
N GLU A 85 -28.57 16.17 -1.05
CA GLU A 85 -28.85 17.50 -0.47
C GLU A 85 -29.70 18.39 -1.41
N LYS A 86 -29.55 18.21 -2.72
CA LYS A 86 -30.38 18.89 -3.75
C LYS A 86 -31.73 18.21 -4.00
N GLY A 87 -32.08 17.18 -3.22
CA GLY A 87 -33.35 16.48 -3.32
C GLY A 87 -33.46 15.52 -4.51
N ARG A 88 -32.33 15.08 -5.09
CA ARG A 88 -32.36 14.06 -6.16
C ARG A 88 -32.86 12.72 -5.59
N PRO A 89 -33.68 11.96 -6.33
CA PRO A 89 -34.10 10.61 -5.93
C PRO A 89 -32.90 9.69 -5.70
N ILE A 90 -32.97 8.86 -4.66
CA ILE A 90 -31.87 7.94 -4.30
C ILE A 90 -31.58 6.95 -5.43
N GLN A 91 -32.62 6.51 -6.15
CA GLN A 91 -32.49 5.62 -7.31
C GLN A 91 -31.70 6.28 -8.46
N GLU A 92 -31.94 7.56 -8.73
CA GLU A 92 -31.20 8.33 -9.74
C GLU A 92 -29.73 8.51 -9.31
N ILE A 93 -29.49 8.77 -8.03
CA ILE A 93 -28.12 8.88 -7.49
C ILE A 93 -27.39 7.55 -7.62
N ALA A 94 -28.03 6.42 -7.28
CA ALA A 94 -27.43 5.09 -7.39
C ALA A 94 -27.05 4.75 -8.84
N GLU A 95 -27.94 5.05 -9.80
CA GLU A 95 -27.69 4.84 -11.22
C GLU A 95 -26.49 5.67 -11.72
N MET A 96 -26.39 6.94 -11.32
CA MET A 96 -25.32 7.84 -11.77
C MET A 96 -23.97 7.59 -11.11
N THR A 97 -23.98 7.13 -9.86
CA THR A 97 -22.76 7.02 -9.02
C THR A 97 -22.25 5.60 -8.89
N GLY A 98 -23.09 4.60 -9.19
CA GLY A 98 -22.78 3.18 -8.97
C GLY A 98 -22.72 2.78 -7.50
N LEU A 99 -23.07 3.67 -6.57
CA LEU A 99 -23.12 3.38 -5.14
C LEU A 99 -24.37 2.54 -4.81
N GLN A 100 -24.25 1.73 -3.77
CA GLN A 100 -25.39 1.00 -3.23
C GLN A 100 -26.39 1.97 -2.59
N ILE A 101 -27.67 1.63 -2.66
CA ILE A 101 -28.76 2.47 -2.13
C ILE A 101 -28.55 2.71 -0.62
N GLU A 102 -28.18 1.67 0.13
CA GLU A 102 -27.93 1.75 1.57
C GLU A 102 -26.73 2.64 1.90
N GLU A 103 -25.75 2.73 0.99
CA GLU A 103 -24.63 3.65 1.15
C GLU A 103 -25.09 5.10 0.98
N ILE A 104 -25.89 5.39 -0.06
CA ILE A 104 -26.43 6.73 -0.32
C ILE A 104 -27.36 7.19 0.81
N GLU A 105 -28.15 6.29 1.39
CA GLU A 105 -28.99 6.58 2.55
C GLU A 105 -28.17 7.04 3.77
N ARG A 106 -26.96 6.52 3.94
CA ARG A 106 -26.04 6.86 5.04
C ARG A 106 -25.16 8.10 4.80
N LEU A 107 -25.05 8.60 3.56
CA LEU A 107 -24.29 9.82 3.21
C LEU A 107 -24.98 11.12 3.66
#